data_AF-A0A382GVT0-F1
#
_entry.id   AF-A0A382GVT0-F1
#
_cell.length_a   1.000
_cell.length_b   1.000
_cell.length_c   1.000
_cell.angle_alpha   90.00
_cell.angle_beta   90.00
_cell.angle_gamma   90.00
#
_symmetry.space_group_name_H-M   'P 1'
#
loop_
_entity.id
_entity.type
_entity.pdbx_description
1 polymer ?
#
loop_
_entity_poly.entity_id
_entity_poly.type
_entity_poly.pdbx_seq_one_letter_code
_entity_poly.pdbx_strand_id
1 'polypeptide(L)' 'MENFTLYINGEKRQLNLDGSMPLLWVLRDELKLTGTKY' A
#
# COMPACT_ATOMS: atom_id res chain seq x y z
N MET A 1 -4.88 -5.13 12.39
CA MET A 1 -3.77 -5.52 11.48
C MET A 1 -4.21 -6.74 10.71
N GLU A 2 -4.62 -6.51 9.47
CA GLU A 2 -5.07 -7.52 8.52
C GLU A 2 -4.06 -7.66 7.38
N ASN A 3 -3.90 -8.87 6.86
CA ASN A 3 -2.99 -9.14 5.75
C ASN A 3 -3.69 -8.90 4.40
N PHE A 4 -3.30 -7.82 3.72
CA PHE A 4 -3.72 -7.50 2.37
C PHE A 4 -2.68 -7.96 1.35
N THR A 5 -3.15 -8.47 0.22
CA THR A 5 -2.30 -8.77 -0.94
C THR A 5 -2.61 -7.80 -2.05
N LEU A 6 -1.65 -6.96 -2.42
CA LEU A 6 -1.76 -5.96 -3.47
C LEU A 6 -0.85 -6.31 -4.65
N TYR A 7 -1.34 -6.04 -5.86
CA TYR A 7 -0.54 -6.14 -7.08
C TYR A 7 -0.22 -4.72 -7.55
N ILE A 8 1.04 -4.30 -7.44
CA ILE A 8 1.49 -2.93 -7.66
C ILE A 8 2.65 -2.96 -8.65
N ASN A 9 2.52 -2.22 -9.76
CA ASN A 9 3.52 -2.17 -10.84
C ASN A 9 3.95 -3.56 -11.37
N GLY A 10 3.04 -4.55 -11.36
CA GLY A 10 3.32 -5.92 -11.79
C GLY A 10 3.94 -6.82 -10.70
N GLU A 11 4.26 -6.28 -9.53
CA GLU A 11 4.75 -7.06 -8.38
C GLU A 11 3.62 -7.37 -7.39
N LYS A 12 3.60 -8.61 -6.88
CA LYS A 12 2.71 -9.03 -5.80
C LYS A 12 3.35 -8.70 -4.45
N ARG A 13 2.67 -7.90 -3.63
CA ARG A 13 3.13 -7.52 -2.28
C ARG A 13 2.08 -7.86 -1.24
N GLN A 14 2.53 -8.47 -0.14
CA GLN A 14 1.71 -8.70 1.04
C GLN A 14 2.04 -7.66 2.10
N LEU A 15 1.01 -6.99 2.60
CA LEU A 15 1.13 -5.93 3.60
C LEU A 15 0.19 -6.22 4.75
N ASN A 16 0.67 -6.02 5.97
CA ASN A 16 -0.14 -6.17 7.17
C ASN A 16 -0.54 -4.79 7.67
N LEU A 17 -1.78 -4.37 7.41
CA LEU A 17 -2.23 -2.99 7.55
C LEU A 17 -3.55 -2.92 8.33
N ASP A 18 -3.91 -1.73 8.78
CA ASP A 18 -5.25 -1.50 9.28
C ASP A 18 -6.22 -1.24 8.12
N GLY A 19 -7.38 -1.89 8.12
CA GLY A 19 -8.42 -1.69 7.10
C GLY A 19 -9.01 -0.27 7.11
N SER A 20 -8.80 0.50 8.18
CA SER A 20 -9.17 1.91 8.25
C SER A 20 -8.14 2.85 7.61
N MET A 21 -6.97 2.35 7.17
CA MET A 21 -5.90 3.18 6.64
C MET A 21 -6.16 3.56 5.16
N PRO A 22 -6.01 4.85 4.79
CA PRO A 22 -6.16 5.27 3.39
C PRO A 22 -5.12 4.65 2.46
N LEU A 23 -5.55 4.19 1.28
CA LEU A 23 -4.68 3.53 0.31
C LEU A 23 -3.49 4.42 -0.12
N LEU A 24 -3.68 5.73 -0.27
CA LEU A 24 -2.57 6.65 -0.58
C LEU A 24 -1.45 6.58 0.45
N TRP A 25 -1.81 6.57 1.74
CA TRP A 25 -0.82 6.49 2.81
C TRP A 25 -0.12 5.13 2.78
N VAL A 26 -0.83 4.05 2.43
CA VAL A 26 -0.20 2.74 2.25
C VAL A 26 0.84 2.79 1.12
N LEU A 27 0.48 3.36 -0.02
CA LEU A 27 1.40 3.48 -1.15
C LEU A 27 2.59 4.40 -0.83
N ARG A 28 2.37 5.49 -0.09
CA ARG A 28 3.38 6.50 0.20
C ARG A 28 4.27 6.13 1.39
N ASP A 29 3.69 5.74 2.51
CA ASP A 29 4.40 5.55 3.78
C ASP A 29 4.96 4.12 3.86
N GLU A 30 4.17 3.10 3.53
CA GLU A 30 4.60 1.69 3.61
C GLU A 30 5.42 1.27 2.38
N LEU A 31 4.98 1.67 1.19
CA LEU A 31 5.66 1.29 -0.06
C LEU A 31 6.62 2.34 -0.60
N LYS A 32 6.72 3.50 0.05
CA LYS A 32 7.62 4.62 -0.32
C LYS A 32 7.45 5.10 -1.77
N LEU A 33 6.26 4.92 -2.34
CA LEU A 33 5.91 5.36 -3.70
C LEU A 33 5.47 6.84 -3.69
N THR A 34 6.43 7.73 -3.43
CA THR A 34 6.20 9.17 -3.25
C THR A 34 5.93 9.95 -4.54
N GLY A 35 6.09 9.32 -5.71
CA GLY A 35 5.77 9.88 -7.02
C GLY A 35 4.27 9.84 -7.39
N THR A 36 3.42 9.33 -6.50
CA THR A 36 1.97 9.30 -6.70
C THR A 36 1.43 10.73 -6.67
N LYS A 37 0.99 11.24 -7.82
CA LYS A 37 0.23 12.51 -7.88
C LYS A 37 -1.23 12.23 -7.50
N TYR A 38 -1.82 13.13 -6.71
CA TYR A 38 -3.18 13.04 -6.20
C TYR A 38 -4.05 14.16 -6.77
#